data_AF-A0A0P6YC65-F1
#
_entry.id   AF-A0A0P6YC65-F1
#
_cell.length_a   1.000
_cell.length_b   1.000
_cell.length_c   1.000
_cell.angle_alpha   90.00
_cell.angle_beta   90.00
_cell.angle_gamma   90.00
#
_symmetry.space_group_name_H-M   'P 1'
#
loop_
_entity.id
_entity.type
_entity.pdbx_description
1 polymer ?
#
loop_
_entity_poly.entity_id
_entity_poly.type
_entity_poly.pdbx_seq_one_letter_code
_entity_poly.pdbx_strand_id
1 'polypeptide(L)'
;MLEKLRNSWELVKASARVLDADKELLIFPIISALLTLLVSLTFFLPLIISGFADNLIFGNAQVTGFIVLFAFYLVQYIAIFFMNTALVGAALIRLRGGDPTFQDGLRIAFSRFGAIVGYAIIAATVGMLLKLASQRQRGLGRWITSLLGMAWNLATFLVVPVLAAEGVGPIEAIKRSATLLKKTWGEQIAGNVGLGAIFGLAGILVTLAMIPLILLGLQLPQPGWFIVPLILAYILLLVFLSLLQSTLSGIYTAAVYQYAVTHEPGPFFDPEMVRNAFQPAQRHPLF
;
A
#
# COMPACT_ATOMS: atom_id res chain seq x y z
N MET A 1 -24.63 4.78 -3.17
CA MET A 1 -23.41 4.11 -3.66
C MET A 1 -22.67 4.96 -4.69
N LEU A 2 -23.36 5.49 -5.71
CA LEU A 2 -22.76 6.39 -6.71
C LEU A 2 -22.12 7.65 -6.11
N GLU A 3 -22.74 8.28 -5.10
CA GLU A 3 -22.14 9.43 -4.41
C GLU A 3 -20.83 9.10 -3.69
N LYS A 4 -20.74 7.91 -3.07
CA LYS A 4 -19.52 7.44 -2.41
C LYS A 4 -18.40 7.18 -3.42
N LEU A 5 -18.74 6.65 -4.60
CA LEU A 5 -17.80 6.47 -5.70
C LEU A 5 -17.36 7.82 -6.28
N ARG A 6 -18.26 8.79 -6.41
CA ARG A 6 -17.95 10.17 -6.82
C ARG A 6 -17.00 10.85 -5.84
N ASN A 7 -17.26 10.75 -4.53
CA ASN A 7 -16.38 11.32 -3.51
C ASN A 7 -15.01 10.64 -3.53
N SER A 8 -14.97 9.30 -3.70
CA SER A 8 -13.71 8.56 -3.88
C SER A 8 -12.94 9.03 -5.12
N TRP A 9 -13.63 9.30 -6.23
CA TRP A 9 -13.05 9.81 -7.47
C TRP A 9 -12.46 11.21 -7.33
N GLU A 10 -13.16 12.11 -6.63
CA GLU A 10 -12.64 13.45 -6.35
C GLU A 10 -11.41 13.43 -5.44
N LEU A 11 -11.34 12.48 -4.50
CA LEU A 11 -10.15 12.24 -3.67
C LEU A 11 -8.97 11.69 -4.49
N VAL A 12 -9.23 10.83 -5.48
CA VAL A 12 -8.21 10.38 -6.45
C VAL A 12 -7.67 11.58 -7.22
N LYS A 13 -8.55 12.44 -7.75
CA LYS A 13 -8.14 13.65 -8.47
C LYS A 13 -7.36 14.61 -7.59
N ALA A 14 -7.72 14.77 -6.32
CA ALA A 14 -6.98 15.61 -5.39
C ALA A 14 -5.59 15.05 -5.10
N SER A 15 -5.48 13.74 -4.86
CA SER A 15 -4.19 13.07 -4.70
C SER A 15 -3.34 13.14 -5.99
N ALA A 16 -3.98 13.06 -7.15
CA ALA A 16 -3.33 13.21 -8.45
C ALA A 16 -2.88 14.65 -8.70
N ARG A 17 -3.61 15.66 -8.23
CA ARG A 17 -3.18 17.07 -8.27
C ARG A 17 -1.94 17.32 -7.43
N VAL A 18 -1.84 16.69 -6.26
CA VAL A 18 -0.62 16.74 -5.43
C VAL A 18 0.55 16.07 -6.18
N LEU A 19 0.31 14.91 -6.80
CA LEU A 19 1.32 14.22 -7.59
C LEU A 19 1.75 14.97 -8.85
N ASP A 20 0.83 15.69 -9.50
CA ASP A 20 1.15 16.49 -10.69
C ASP A 20 1.93 17.75 -10.33
N ALA A 21 1.61 18.36 -9.16
CA ALA A 21 2.41 19.43 -8.58
C ALA A 21 3.80 18.96 -8.13
N ASP A 22 3.97 17.66 -7.86
CA ASP A 22 5.19 17.09 -7.32
C ASP A 22 5.45 15.66 -7.81
N LYS A 23 6.06 15.58 -8.99
CA LYS A 23 6.39 14.30 -9.64
C LYS A 23 7.53 13.57 -8.93
N GLU A 24 8.28 14.24 -8.05
CA GLU A 24 9.36 13.62 -7.29
C GLU A 24 8.82 12.55 -6.33
N LEU A 25 7.55 12.64 -5.91
CA LEU A 25 6.92 11.64 -5.06
C LEU A 25 6.89 10.22 -5.66
N LEU A 26 6.97 10.08 -7.00
CA LEU A 26 7.06 8.76 -7.67
C LEU A 26 8.37 8.04 -7.38
N ILE A 27 9.43 8.76 -6.99
CA ILE A 27 10.74 8.15 -6.76
C ILE A 27 10.70 7.16 -5.60
N PHE A 28 9.88 7.42 -4.57
CA PHE A 28 9.82 6.56 -3.38
C PHE A 28 9.25 5.17 -3.72
N PRO A 29 8.11 5.02 -4.41
CA PRO A 29 7.63 3.69 -4.79
C PRO A 29 8.52 3.00 -5.82
N ILE A 30 9.18 3.74 -6.71
CA ILE A 30 10.15 3.16 -7.66
C ILE A 30 11.33 2.54 -6.91
N ILE A 31 11.92 3.29 -5.96
CA ILE A 31 13.02 2.78 -5.14
C ILE A 31 12.53 1.62 -4.26
N SER A 32 11.31 1.69 -3.72
CA SER A 32 10.70 0.58 -2.99
C SER A 32 10.60 -0.68 -3.86
N ALA A 33 10.10 -0.57 -5.09
CA ALA A 33 10.03 -1.68 -6.03
C ALA A 33 11.41 -2.27 -6.33
N LEU A 34 12.44 -1.43 -6.54
CA LEU A 34 13.81 -1.89 -6.74
C LEU A 34 14.38 -2.59 -5.50
N LEU A 35 14.18 -2.03 -4.31
CA LEU A 35 14.61 -2.64 -3.05
C LEU A 35 13.93 -4.00 -2.83
N THR A 36 12.62 -4.09 -3.07
CA THR A 36 11.89 -5.35 -2.92
C THR A 36 12.36 -6.41 -3.91
N LEU A 37 12.72 -6.02 -5.13
CA LEU A 37 13.33 -6.91 -6.11
C LEU A 37 14.73 -7.36 -5.65
N LEU A 38 15.59 -6.44 -5.23
CA LEU A 38 16.94 -6.73 -4.75
C LEU A 38 16.93 -7.66 -3.53
N VAL A 39 16.04 -7.42 -2.56
CA VAL A 39 15.85 -8.30 -1.39
C VAL A 39 15.40 -9.69 -1.86
N SER A 40 14.44 -9.76 -2.78
CA SER A 40 13.98 -11.04 -3.33
C SER A 40 15.10 -11.81 -4.02
N LEU A 41 15.90 -11.15 -4.86
CA LEU A 41 17.04 -11.76 -5.52
C LEU A 41 18.09 -12.25 -4.51
N THR A 42 18.39 -11.44 -3.50
CA THR A 42 19.38 -11.76 -2.46
C THR A 42 19.00 -13.01 -1.66
N PHE A 43 17.70 -13.20 -1.39
CA PHE A 43 17.22 -14.37 -0.64
C PHE A 43 17.00 -15.59 -1.53
N PHE A 44 16.38 -15.45 -2.70
CA PHE A 44 15.99 -16.60 -3.51
C PHE A 44 17.09 -17.11 -4.43
N LEU A 45 17.93 -16.24 -4.98
CA LEU A 45 18.95 -16.67 -5.95
C LEU A 45 19.96 -17.67 -5.32
N PRO A 46 20.49 -17.45 -4.10
CA PRO A 46 21.35 -18.45 -3.46
C PRO A 46 20.64 -19.78 -3.20
N LEU A 47 19.37 -19.75 -2.79
CA LEU A 47 18.58 -20.97 -2.51
C LEU A 47 18.36 -21.81 -3.76
N ILE A 48 18.14 -21.17 -4.90
CA ILE A 48 17.97 -21.82 -6.20
C ILE A 48 19.30 -22.40 -6.67
N ILE A 49 20.37 -21.59 -6.68
CA ILE A 49 21.69 -22.01 -7.20
C ILE A 49 22.28 -23.16 -6.36
N SER A 50 22.10 -23.11 -5.04
CA SER A 50 22.63 -24.14 -4.13
C SER A 50 21.83 -25.46 -4.15
N GLY A 51 20.69 -25.53 -4.83
CA GLY A 51 19.77 -26.68 -4.77
C GLY A 51 19.15 -26.88 -3.37
N PHE A 52 19.33 -25.91 -2.46
CA PHE A 52 18.90 -26.02 -1.07
C PHE A 52 17.40 -25.74 -0.91
N ALA A 53 16.77 -25.14 -1.92
CA ALA A 53 15.33 -24.87 -1.94
C ALA A 53 14.50 -26.13 -1.66
N ASP A 54 14.80 -27.25 -2.32
CA ASP A 54 14.06 -28.50 -2.16
C ASP A 54 14.21 -29.06 -0.74
N ASN A 55 15.39 -28.95 -0.15
CA ASN A 55 15.66 -29.38 1.22
C ASN A 55 14.96 -28.51 2.29
N LEU A 56 14.79 -27.21 2.03
CA LEU A 56 14.06 -26.30 2.93
C LEU A 56 12.55 -26.46 2.83
N ILE A 57 12.02 -26.77 1.64
CA ILE A 57 10.58 -26.85 1.39
C ILE A 57 10.04 -28.26 1.69
N PHE A 58 10.75 -29.30 1.24
CA PHE A 58 10.28 -30.70 1.30
C PHE A 58 11.17 -31.61 2.14
N GLY A 59 12.35 -31.15 2.54
CA GLY A 59 13.32 -31.93 3.33
C GLY A 59 13.20 -31.72 4.85
N ASN A 60 14.23 -32.17 5.58
CA ASN A 60 14.28 -32.14 7.05
C ASN A 60 14.64 -30.76 7.63
N ALA A 61 14.96 -29.77 6.79
CA ALA A 61 15.38 -28.44 7.21
C ALA A 61 14.23 -27.42 7.30
N GLN A 62 12.99 -27.89 7.53
CA GLN A 62 11.79 -27.04 7.55
C GLN A 62 11.89 -25.87 8.52
N VAL A 63 12.48 -26.08 9.71
CA VAL A 63 12.67 -25.00 10.71
C VAL A 63 13.58 -23.90 10.15
N THR A 64 14.69 -24.28 9.51
CA THR A 64 15.58 -23.33 8.82
C THR A 64 14.85 -22.60 7.69
N GLY A 65 14.00 -23.32 6.94
CA GLY A 65 13.16 -22.73 5.90
C GLY A 65 12.22 -21.66 6.45
N PHE A 66 11.56 -21.92 7.58
CA PHE A 66 10.71 -20.94 8.26
C PHE A 66 11.49 -19.72 8.74
N ILE A 67 12.70 -19.89 9.28
CA ILE A 67 13.55 -18.79 9.72
C ILE A 67 13.96 -17.91 8.53
N VAL A 68 14.40 -18.52 7.43
CA VAL A 68 14.80 -17.79 6.21
C VAL A 68 13.62 -17.04 5.62
N LEU A 69 12.44 -17.68 5.53
CA LEU A 69 11.22 -17.03 5.06
C LEU A 69 10.81 -15.89 5.99
N PHE A 70 10.86 -16.06 7.31
CA PHE A 70 10.55 -15.01 8.26
C PHE A 70 11.50 -13.81 8.11
N ALA A 71 12.81 -14.07 7.99
CA ALA A 71 13.81 -13.03 7.75
C ALA A 71 13.55 -12.29 6.42
N PHE A 72 13.25 -13.01 5.34
CA PHE A 72 12.85 -12.43 4.06
C PHE A 72 11.63 -11.51 4.21
N TYR A 73 10.55 -12.00 4.85
CA TYR A 73 9.34 -11.22 5.08
C TYR A 73 9.61 -9.97 5.92
N LEU A 74 10.43 -10.10 6.97
CA LEU A 74 10.78 -8.98 7.84
C LEU A 74 11.57 -7.90 7.10
N VAL A 75 12.60 -8.28 6.33
CA VAL A 75 13.40 -7.33 5.54
C VAL A 75 12.54 -6.64 4.48
N GLN A 76 11.65 -7.38 3.82
CA GLN A 76 10.69 -6.80 2.88
C GLN A 76 9.79 -5.76 3.56
N TYR A 77 9.23 -6.09 4.72
CA TYR A 77 8.36 -5.18 5.45
C TYR A 77 9.09 -3.91 5.90
N ILE A 78 10.34 -4.05 6.36
CA ILE A 78 11.17 -2.89 6.73
C ILE A 78 11.38 -1.99 5.52
N ALA A 79 11.80 -2.54 4.37
CA ALA A 79 12.03 -1.77 3.15
C ALA A 79 10.76 -1.06 2.64
N ILE A 80 9.63 -1.77 2.63
CA ILE A 80 8.34 -1.22 2.18
C ILE A 80 7.87 -0.12 3.13
N PHE A 81 7.84 -0.37 4.44
CA PHE A 81 7.38 0.64 5.41
C PHE A 81 8.32 1.84 5.47
N PHE A 82 9.63 1.64 5.33
CA PHE A 82 10.59 2.74 5.26
C PHE A 82 10.31 3.68 4.09
N MET A 83 10.14 3.14 2.88
CA MET A 83 9.84 3.95 1.69
C MET A 83 8.44 4.57 1.76
N ASN A 84 7.45 3.86 2.32
CA ASN A 84 6.11 4.41 2.53
C ASN A 84 6.14 5.55 3.56
N THR A 85 6.89 5.44 4.65
CA THR A 85 7.08 6.52 5.63
C THR A 85 7.78 7.72 4.99
N ALA A 86 8.77 7.49 4.12
CA ALA A 86 9.44 8.55 3.38
C ALA A 86 8.48 9.29 2.43
N LEU A 87 7.73 8.53 1.62
CA LEU A 87 6.70 9.05 0.72
C LEU A 87 5.65 9.87 1.47
N VAL A 88 5.09 9.31 2.54
CA VAL A 88 4.05 9.96 3.33
C VAL A 88 4.59 11.20 4.04
N GLY A 89 5.82 11.17 4.54
CA GLY A 89 6.50 12.33 5.11
C GLY A 89 6.66 13.47 4.10
N ALA A 90 7.14 13.17 2.89
CA ALA A 90 7.23 14.14 1.79
C ALA A 90 5.86 14.68 1.38
N ALA A 91 4.85 13.80 1.25
CA ALA A 91 3.49 14.19 0.95
C ALA A 91 2.92 15.14 2.02
N LEU A 92 3.18 14.91 3.30
CA LEU A 92 2.74 15.81 4.39
C LEU A 92 3.40 17.19 4.31
N ILE A 93 4.66 17.29 3.88
CA ILE A 93 5.31 18.59 3.65
C ILE A 93 4.58 19.34 2.52
N ARG A 94 4.33 18.67 1.39
CA ARG A 94 3.60 19.26 0.25
C ARG A 94 2.19 19.69 0.65
N LEU A 95 1.45 18.84 1.35
CA LEU A 95 0.08 19.12 1.80
C LEU A 95 -0.02 20.29 2.81
N ARG A 96 1.10 20.66 3.44
CA ARG A 96 1.21 21.85 4.30
C ARG A 96 1.68 23.10 3.55
N GLY A 97 1.81 23.02 2.22
CA GLY A 97 2.24 24.11 1.36
C GLY A 97 3.76 24.25 1.19
N GLY A 98 4.54 23.29 1.70
CA GLY A 98 5.99 23.24 1.48
C GLY A 98 6.36 22.62 0.13
N ASP A 99 7.66 22.60 -0.15
CA ASP A 99 8.26 21.96 -1.33
C ASP A 99 9.14 20.80 -0.84
N PRO A 100 8.65 19.55 -0.82
CA PRO A 100 9.44 18.42 -0.35
C PRO A 100 10.49 18.04 -1.38
N THR A 101 11.61 17.54 -0.87
CA THR A 101 12.59 16.85 -1.69
C THR A 101 12.63 15.36 -1.34
N PHE A 102 13.23 14.56 -2.22
CA PHE A 102 13.53 13.16 -1.91
C PHE A 102 14.31 13.00 -0.60
N GLN A 103 15.26 13.91 -0.33
CA GLN A 103 16.08 13.87 0.88
C GLN A 103 15.28 14.15 2.15
N ASP A 104 14.26 15.01 2.10
CA ASP A 104 13.40 15.29 3.25
C ASP A 104 12.60 14.05 3.65
N GLY A 105 12.03 13.34 2.66
CA GLY A 105 11.34 12.08 2.89
C GLY A 105 12.26 11.03 3.53
N LEU A 106 13.48 10.85 2.99
CA LEU A 106 14.47 9.94 3.58
C LEU A 106 14.88 10.35 4.99
N ARG A 107 15.11 11.64 5.24
CA ARG A 107 15.47 12.15 6.56
C ARG A 107 14.38 11.84 7.59
N ILE A 108 13.11 12.03 7.22
CA ILE A 108 11.97 11.65 8.05
C ILE A 108 12.03 10.14 8.32
N ALA A 109 12.11 9.29 7.30
CA ALA A 109 12.13 7.84 7.49
C ALA A 109 13.31 7.37 8.37
N PHE A 110 14.52 7.91 8.19
CA PHE A 110 15.68 7.59 9.03
C PHE A 110 15.47 8.00 10.49
N SER A 111 14.89 9.17 10.74
CA SER A 111 14.55 9.61 12.10
C SER A 111 13.49 8.75 12.80
N ARG A 112 12.85 7.84 12.04
CA ARG A 112 11.81 6.90 12.50
C ARG A 112 12.21 5.44 12.35
N PHE A 113 13.47 5.16 12.00
CA PHE A 113 13.93 3.82 11.63
C PHE A 113 13.61 2.76 12.70
N GLY A 114 13.89 3.05 13.97
CA GLY A 114 13.58 2.12 15.07
C GLY A 114 12.08 1.82 15.22
N ALA A 115 11.23 2.83 15.03
CA ALA A 115 9.79 2.64 15.07
C ALA A 115 9.26 1.87 13.85
N ILE A 116 9.84 2.09 12.66
CA ILE A 116 9.54 1.34 11.44
C ILE A 116 9.90 -0.14 11.61
N VAL A 117 11.10 -0.44 12.13
CA VAL A 117 11.53 -1.83 12.40
C VAL A 117 10.60 -2.50 13.40
N GLY A 118 10.29 -1.83 14.52
CA GLY A 118 9.37 -2.37 15.52
C GLY A 118 7.98 -2.62 14.95
N TYR A 119 7.47 -1.73 14.10
CA TYR A 119 6.19 -1.92 13.43
C TYR A 119 6.24 -3.06 12.41
N ALA A 120 7.32 -3.17 11.64
CA ALA A 120 7.52 -4.26 10.68
C ALA A 120 7.46 -5.64 11.36
N ILE A 121 8.10 -5.79 12.53
CA ILE A 121 8.05 -7.03 13.33
C ILE A 121 6.61 -7.34 13.76
N ILE A 122 5.88 -6.34 14.27
CA ILE A 122 4.49 -6.52 14.70
C ILE A 122 3.61 -6.91 13.50
N ALA A 123 3.74 -6.20 12.39
CA ALA A 123 2.95 -6.43 11.19
C ALA A 123 3.24 -7.80 10.57
N ALA A 124 4.51 -8.22 10.50
CA ALA A 124 4.90 -9.54 10.02
C ALA A 124 4.32 -10.65 10.92
N THR A 125 4.42 -10.47 12.24
CA THR A 125 3.89 -11.42 13.23
C THR A 125 2.37 -11.53 13.14
N VAL A 126 1.65 -10.41 13.13
CA VAL A 126 0.18 -10.41 13.03
C VAL A 126 -0.28 -10.97 11.69
N GLY A 127 0.38 -10.61 10.58
CA GLY A 127 0.09 -11.18 9.27
C GLY A 127 0.25 -12.71 9.24
N MET A 128 1.34 -13.22 9.83
CA MET A 128 1.57 -14.67 9.93
C MET A 128 0.52 -15.36 10.80
N LEU A 129 0.19 -14.79 11.96
CA LEU A 129 -0.84 -15.34 12.87
C LEU A 129 -2.21 -15.37 12.22
N LEU A 130 -2.62 -14.29 11.53
CA LEU A 130 -3.88 -14.25 10.80
C LEU A 130 -3.92 -15.28 9.67
N LYS A 131 -2.81 -15.44 8.92
CA LYS A 131 -2.69 -16.45 7.87
C LYS A 131 -2.84 -17.87 8.43
N LEU A 132 -2.12 -18.20 9.51
CA LEU A 132 -2.21 -19.50 10.18
C LEU A 132 -3.62 -19.77 10.74
N ALA A 133 -4.26 -18.76 11.33
CA ALA A 133 -5.61 -18.87 11.85
C ALA A 133 -6.64 -19.12 10.73
N SER A 134 -6.49 -18.44 9.59
CA SER A 134 -7.38 -18.58 8.44
C SER A 134 -7.32 -19.97 7.79
N GLN A 135 -6.14 -20.61 7.78
CA GLN A 135 -5.92 -21.93 7.17
C GLN A 135 -6.56 -23.08 7.95
N ARG A 136 -6.69 -22.93 9.28
CA ARG A 136 -7.17 -24.00 10.18
C ARG A 136 -8.69 -24.05 10.33
N GLN A 137 -9.43 -23.04 9.87
CA GLN A 137 -10.85 -22.90 10.18
C GLN A 137 -11.76 -23.07 8.95
N ARG A 138 -12.83 -23.85 9.11
CA ARG A 138 -13.96 -23.97 8.16
C ARG A 138 -15.22 -23.37 8.80
N GLY A 139 -16.12 -22.81 8.00
CA GLY A 139 -17.38 -22.23 8.50
C GLY A 139 -17.20 -20.94 9.31
N LEU A 140 -17.88 -20.82 10.46
CA LEU A 140 -17.96 -19.62 11.30
C LEU A 140 -16.59 -19.09 11.76
N GLY A 141 -15.61 -19.96 12.01
CA GLY A 141 -14.26 -19.52 12.38
C GLY A 141 -13.58 -18.68 11.28
N ARG A 142 -13.81 -19.02 10.01
CA ARG A 142 -13.30 -18.24 8.88
C ARG A 142 -13.88 -16.82 8.85
N TRP A 143 -15.13 -16.66 9.26
CA TRP A 143 -15.77 -15.35 9.37
C TRP A 143 -15.18 -14.51 10.51
N ILE A 144 -14.87 -15.12 11.65
CA ILE A 144 -14.25 -14.39 12.77
C ILE A 144 -12.83 -13.95 12.40
N THR A 145 -12.04 -14.85 11.80
CA THR A 145 -10.67 -14.53 11.36
C THR A 145 -10.63 -13.47 10.27
N SER A 146 -11.62 -13.45 9.35
CA SER A 146 -11.73 -12.38 8.35
C SER A 146 -12.10 -11.03 8.98
N LEU A 147 -13.00 -11.01 9.99
CA LEU A 147 -13.33 -9.79 10.74
C LEU A 147 -12.13 -9.26 11.52
N LEU A 148 -11.33 -10.14 12.14
CA LEU A 148 -10.09 -9.75 12.81
C LEU A 148 -9.07 -9.16 11.84
N GLY A 149 -8.92 -9.76 10.65
CA GLY A 149 -8.07 -9.22 9.59
C GLY A 149 -8.55 -7.85 9.10
N MET A 150 -9.86 -7.67 8.94
CA MET A 150 -10.45 -6.38 8.59
C MET A 150 -10.19 -5.34 9.69
N ALA A 151 -10.41 -5.68 10.96
CA ALA A 151 -10.15 -4.81 12.09
C ALA A 151 -8.67 -4.40 12.16
N TRP A 152 -7.75 -5.34 11.89
CA TRP A 152 -6.32 -5.07 11.80
C TRP A 152 -5.98 -4.08 10.68
N ASN A 153 -6.48 -4.32 9.47
CA ASN A 153 -6.25 -3.43 8.32
C ASN A 153 -6.78 -2.03 8.57
N LEU A 154 -7.94 -1.91 9.23
CA LEU A 154 -8.51 -0.63 9.63
C LEU A 154 -7.63 0.05 10.70
N ALA A 155 -7.31 -0.64 11.79
CA ALA A 155 -6.50 -0.10 12.87
C ALA A 155 -5.11 0.37 12.41
N THR A 156 -4.55 -0.26 11.37
CA THR A 156 -3.23 0.05 10.84
C THR A 156 -3.23 1.06 9.69
N PHE A 157 -4.40 1.50 9.22
CA PHE A 157 -4.54 2.35 8.04
C PHE A 157 -3.73 3.65 8.10
N LEU A 158 -3.67 4.30 9.26
CA LEU A 158 -2.95 5.57 9.46
C LEU A 158 -1.62 5.42 10.20
N VAL A 159 -1.12 4.18 10.36
CA VAL A 159 0.14 3.97 11.10
C VAL A 159 1.31 4.63 10.41
N VAL A 160 1.43 4.49 9.09
CA VAL A 160 2.54 5.10 8.32
C VAL A 160 2.52 6.64 8.44
N PRO A 161 1.38 7.34 8.23
CA PRO A 161 1.28 8.77 8.52
C PRO A 161 1.63 9.16 9.96
N VAL A 162 1.14 8.40 10.95
CA VAL A 162 1.45 8.68 12.37
C VAL A 162 2.94 8.52 12.65
N LEU A 163 3.57 7.46 12.13
CA LEU A 163 5.02 7.25 12.27
C LEU A 163 5.81 8.40 11.64
N ALA A 164 5.41 8.81 10.43
CA ALA A 164 6.06 9.91 9.70
C ALA A 164 5.95 11.24 10.49
N ALA A 165 4.75 11.57 10.97
CA ALA A 165 4.45 12.87 11.53
C ALA A 165 4.78 13.01 13.03
N GLU A 166 4.49 11.99 13.84
CA GLU A 166 4.47 12.12 15.32
C GLU A 166 5.71 11.55 16.00
N GLY A 167 6.52 10.73 15.31
CA GLY A 167 7.76 10.20 15.92
C GLY A 167 7.54 9.22 17.08
N VAL A 168 6.33 8.68 17.22
CA VAL A 168 5.95 7.77 18.29
C VAL A 168 6.45 6.34 18.05
N GLY A 169 6.52 5.55 19.12
CA GLY A 169 6.86 4.13 19.04
C GLY A 169 5.81 3.30 18.27
N PRO A 170 6.15 2.07 17.84
CA PRO A 170 5.30 1.28 16.94
C PRO A 170 3.93 0.93 17.52
N ILE A 171 3.86 0.59 18.82
CA ILE A 171 2.59 0.28 19.50
C ILE A 171 1.73 1.53 19.64
N GLU A 172 2.35 2.66 19.97
CA GLU A 172 1.67 3.94 20.10
C GLU A 172 1.14 4.41 18.74
N ALA A 173 1.90 4.22 17.67
CA ALA A 173 1.47 4.51 16.31
C ALA A 173 0.18 3.75 15.93
N ILE A 174 0.10 2.46 16.27
CA ILE A 174 -1.11 1.64 16.05
C ILE A 174 -2.29 2.18 16.88
N LYS A 175 -2.08 2.47 18.17
CA LYS A 175 -3.13 3.01 19.05
C LYS A 175 -3.64 4.37 18.56
N ARG A 176 -2.73 5.24 18.13
CA ARG A 176 -3.03 6.56 17.59
C ARG A 176 -3.77 6.45 16.27
N SER A 177 -3.31 5.60 15.34
CA SER A 177 -3.99 5.30 14.08
C SER A 177 -5.42 4.83 14.31
N ALA A 178 -5.64 3.87 15.21
CA ALA A 178 -6.98 3.40 15.56
C ALA A 178 -7.86 4.50 16.17
N THR A 179 -7.29 5.38 17.00
CA THR A 179 -8.01 6.52 17.60
C THR A 179 -8.41 7.56 16.56
N LEU A 180 -7.51 7.90 15.63
CA LEU A 180 -7.80 8.83 14.54
C LEU A 180 -8.89 8.27 13.64
N LEU A 181 -8.80 6.99 13.25
CA LEU A 181 -9.80 6.36 12.40
C LEU A 181 -11.19 6.29 13.05
N LYS A 182 -11.28 6.08 14.36
CA LYS A 182 -12.57 6.11 15.08
C LYS A 182 -13.28 7.45 14.93
N LYS A 183 -12.53 8.56 14.91
CA LYS A 183 -13.08 9.91 14.76
C LYS A 183 -13.50 10.21 13.33
N THR A 184 -12.90 9.52 12.37
CA THR A 184 -13.02 9.85 10.95
C THR A 184 -13.62 8.73 10.10
N TRP A 185 -14.26 7.75 10.75
CA TRP A 185 -14.81 6.56 10.10
C TRP A 185 -15.90 6.91 9.08
N GLY A 186 -15.79 6.35 7.88
CA GLY A 186 -16.93 6.14 6.99
C GLY A 186 -16.55 6.36 5.55
N GLU A 187 -16.51 7.62 5.17
CA GLU A 187 -16.23 8.05 3.81
C GLU A 187 -14.74 7.97 3.46
N GLN A 188 -13.87 8.15 4.45
CA GLN A 188 -12.41 8.12 4.25
C GLN A 188 -11.86 6.72 4.00
N ILE A 189 -12.45 5.69 4.62
CA ILE A 189 -12.10 4.30 4.34
C ILE A 189 -12.65 3.90 2.96
N ALA A 190 -13.85 4.37 2.61
CA ALA A 190 -14.44 4.13 1.30
C ALA A 190 -13.58 4.72 0.16
N GLY A 191 -12.94 5.87 0.38
CA GLY A 191 -12.01 6.49 -0.58
C GLY A 191 -10.80 5.61 -0.92
N ASN A 192 -10.11 5.02 0.08
CA ASN A 192 -8.97 4.14 -0.19
C ASN A 192 -9.39 2.82 -0.84
N VAL A 193 -10.54 2.26 -0.44
CA VAL A 193 -11.12 1.09 -1.11
C VAL A 193 -11.50 1.42 -2.54
N GLY A 194 -12.04 2.62 -2.79
CA GLY A 194 -12.35 3.14 -4.12
C GLY A 194 -11.11 3.29 -5.01
N LEU A 195 -10.02 3.84 -4.47
CA LEU A 195 -8.71 3.90 -5.14
C LEU A 195 -8.25 2.48 -5.56
N GLY A 196 -8.25 1.53 -4.63
CA GLY A 196 -7.89 0.15 -4.93
C GLY A 196 -8.80 -0.51 -5.97
N ALA A 197 -10.11 -0.23 -5.92
CA ALA A 197 -11.07 -0.75 -6.89
C ALA A 197 -10.85 -0.17 -8.30
N ILE A 198 -10.55 1.13 -8.43
CA ILE A 198 -10.28 1.78 -9.72
C ILE A 198 -9.02 1.20 -10.35
N PHE A 199 -7.91 1.14 -9.62
CA PHE A 199 -6.66 0.59 -10.14
C PHE A 199 -6.75 -0.92 -10.37
N GLY A 200 -7.49 -1.65 -9.53
CA GLY A 200 -7.80 -3.06 -9.73
C GLY A 200 -8.60 -3.30 -11.01
N LEU A 201 -9.65 -2.50 -11.25
CA LEU A 201 -10.41 -2.55 -12.49
C LEU A 201 -9.53 -2.22 -13.71
N ALA A 202 -8.69 -1.19 -13.61
CA ALA A 202 -7.74 -0.86 -14.67
C ALA A 202 -6.78 -2.03 -14.97
N GLY A 203 -6.24 -2.68 -13.94
CA GLY A 203 -5.40 -3.87 -14.09
C GLY A 203 -6.15 -5.04 -14.74
N ILE A 204 -7.41 -5.28 -14.36
CA ILE A 204 -8.27 -6.29 -14.99
C ILE A 204 -8.49 -5.97 -16.46
N LEU A 205 -8.85 -4.72 -16.80
CA LEU A 205 -9.10 -4.30 -18.18
C LEU A 205 -7.84 -4.43 -19.04
N VAL A 206 -6.68 -4.04 -18.51
CA VAL A 206 -5.38 -4.25 -19.18
C VAL A 206 -5.14 -5.74 -19.41
N THR A 207 -5.36 -6.58 -18.39
CA THR A 207 -5.19 -8.04 -18.50
C THR A 207 -6.12 -8.62 -19.56
N LEU A 208 -7.41 -8.25 -19.55
CA LEU A 208 -8.40 -8.70 -20.51
C LEU A 208 -8.08 -8.25 -21.94
N ALA A 209 -7.57 -7.03 -22.12
CA ALA A 209 -7.12 -6.53 -23.43
C ALA A 209 -5.89 -7.27 -23.95
N MET A 210 -5.03 -7.77 -23.07
CA MET A 210 -3.82 -8.51 -23.44
C MET A 210 -4.10 -9.94 -23.92
N ILE A 211 -5.12 -10.60 -23.38
CA ILE A 211 -5.49 -11.97 -23.77
C ILE A 211 -5.67 -12.12 -25.30
N PRO A 212 -6.53 -11.34 -25.98
CA PRO A 212 -6.71 -11.48 -27.42
C PRO A 212 -5.43 -11.14 -28.20
N LEU A 213 -4.64 -10.15 -27.76
CA LEU A 213 -3.38 -9.80 -28.40
C LEU A 213 -2.38 -10.97 -28.34
N ILE A 214 -2.30 -11.66 -27.20
CA ILE A 214 -1.45 -12.85 -27.06
C ILE A 214 -1.98 -13.98 -27.95
N LEU A 215 -3.28 -14.24 -27.96
CA LEU A 215 -3.90 -15.29 -28.78
C LEU A 215 -3.72 -15.06 -30.29
N LEU A 216 -3.77 -13.80 -30.75
CA LEU A 216 -3.47 -13.43 -32.13
C LEU A 216 -1.98 -13.56 -32.43
N GLY A 217 -1.13 -13.13 -31.50
CA GLY A 217 0.33 -13.24 -31.61
C GLY A 217 0.82 -14.67 -31.76
N LEU A 218 0.17 -15.63 -31.09
CA LEU A 218 0.46 -17.06 -31.18
C LEU A 218 0.20 -17.66 -32.58
N GLN A 219 -0.60 -16.99 -33.42
CA GLN A 219 -0.92 -17.44 -34.78
C GLN A 219 0.11 -16.95 -35.81
N LEU A 220 1.05 -16.09 -35.42
CA LEU A 220 2.08 -15.57 -36.32
C LEU A 220 3.17 -16.62 -36.59
N PRO A 221 3.83 -16.60 -37.77
CA PRO A 221 4.89 -17.57 -38.12
C PRO A 221 6.10 -17.57 -37.18
N GLN A 222 6.36 -16.44 -36.50
CA GLN A 222 7.45 -16.25 -35.55
C GLN A 222 6.90 -15.62 -34.26
N PRO A 223 6.15 -16.38 -33.45
CA PRO A 223 5.37 -15.82 -32.35
C PRO A 223 6.26 -15.21 -31.28
N GLY A 224 7.49 -15.71 -31.09
CA GLY A 224 8.45 -15.17 -30.11
C GLY A 224 8.79 -13.70 -30.31
N TRP A 225 8.93 -13.24 -31.55
CA TRP A 225 9.27 -11.84 -31.87
C TRP A 225 8.15 -10.86 -31.52
N PHE A 226 6.91 -11.33 -31.48
CA PHE A 226 5.75 -10.52 -31.09
C PHE A 226 5.40 -10.69 -29.61
N ILE A 227 5.41 -11.92 -29.10
CA ILE A 227 4.97 -12.26 -27.74
C ILE A 227 5.94 -11.73 -26.68
N VAL A 228 7.26 -11.82 -26.89
CA VAL A 228 8.24 -11.35 -25.90
C VAL A 228 8.10 -9.84 -25.62
N PRO A 229 8.14 -8.94 -26.62
CA PRO A 229 7.95 -7.52 -26.36
C PRO A 229 6.54 -7.20 -25.84
N LEU A 230 5.52 -7.95 -26.28
CA LEU A 230 4.15 -7.79 -25.79
C LEU A 230 4.02 -8.12 -24.28
N ILE A 231 4.61 -9.23 -23.83
CA ILE A 231 4.67 -9.60 -22.40
C ILE A 231 5.45 -8.54 -21.62
N LEU A 232 6.59 -8.08 -22.15
CA LEU A 232 7.38 -7.05 -21.50
C LEU A 232 6.58 -5.74 -21.34
N ALA A 233 5.88 -5.30 -22.40
CA ALA A 233 5.02 -4.12 -22.37
C ALA A 233 3.89 -4.28 -21.34
N TYR A 234 3.27 -5.47 -21.27
CA TYR A 234 2.25 -5.78 -20.27
C TYR A 234 2.78 -5.69 -18.84
N ILE A 235 3.94 -6.29 -18.56
CA ILE A 235 4.58 -6.23 -17.23
C ILE A 235 4.89 -4.76 -16.87
N LEU A 236 5.49 -4.00 -17.79
CA LEU A 236 5.80 -2.60 -17.57
C LEU A 236 4.55 -1.76 -17.29
N LEU A 237 3.44 -2.02 -17.99
CA LEU A 237 2.18 -1.33 -17.77
C LEU A 237 1.58 -1.66 -16.40
N LEU A 238 1.62 -2.92 -15.96
CA LEU A 238 1.18 -3.32 -14.62
C LEU A 238 2.06 -2.71 -13.52
N VAL A 239 3.38 -2.68 -13.73
CA VAL A 239 4.32 -2.03 -12.80
C VAL A 239 4.00 -0.54 -12.70
N PHE A 240 3.81 0.14 -13.83
CA PHE A 240 3.44 1.55 -13.86
C PHE A 240 2.13 1.83 -13.11
N LEU A 241 1.07 1.05 -13.37
CA LEU A 241 -0.20 1.17 -12.66
C LEU A 241 -0.06 0.94 -11.14
N SER A 242 0.74 -0.04 -10.74
CA SER A 242 0.95 -0.32 -9.31
C SER A 242 1.76 0.76 -8.60
N LEU A 243 2.75 1.37 -9.26
CA LEU A 243 3.50 2.52 -8.76
C LEU A 243 2.60 3.75 -8.58
N LEU A 244 1.75 4.04 -9.56
CA LEU A 244 0.75 5.12 -9.45
C LEU A 244 -0.21 4.88 -8.29
N GLN A 245 -0.77 3.67 -8.20
CA GLN A 245 -1.67 3.29 -7.11
C GLN A 245 -1.01 3.47 -5.74
N SER A 246 0.23 2.97 -5.58
CA SER A 246 0.99 3.06 -4.33
C SER A 246 1.25 4.52 -3.93
N THR A 247 1.66 5.35 -4.90
CA THR A 247 1.93 6.78 -4.66
C THR A 247 0.67 7.52 -4.23
N LEU A 248 -0.42 7.35 -4.98
CA LEU A 248 -1.69 8.01 -4.68
C LEU A 248 -2.27 7.53 -3.35
N SER A 249 -2.13 6.25 -2.99
CA SER A 249 -2.55 5.74 -1.68
C SER A 249 -1.71 6.35 -0.54
N GLY A 250 -0.41 6.54 -0.74
CA GLY A 250 0.46 7.26 0.21
C GLY A 250 0.04 8.71 0.41
N ILE A 251 -0.18 9.45 -0.68
CA ILE A 251 -0.67 10.84 -0.62
C ILE A 251 -2.06 10.90 0.04
N TYR A 252 -2.94 9.96 -0.29
CA TYR A 252 -4.28 9.88 0.27
C TYR A 252 -4.26 9.67 1.78
N THR A 253 -3.47 8.70 2.26
CA THR A 253 -3.34 8.44 3.71
C THR A 253 -2.71 9.63 4.44
N ALA A 254 -1.78 10.35 3.82
CA ALA A 254 -1.22 11.59 4.34
C ALA A 254 -2.29 12.68 4.49
N ALA A 255 -3.14 12.88 3.47
CA ALA A 255 -4.22 13.85 3.50
C ALA A 255 -5.28 13.51 4.54
N VAL A 256 -5.66 12.23 4.64
CA VAL A 256 -6.58 11.74 5.69
C VAL A 256 -6.02 12.02 7.08
N TYR A 257 -4.74 11.72 7.29
CA TYR A 257 -4.07 12.00 8.56
C TYR A 257 -4.07 13.51 8.88
N GLN A 258 -3.69 14.35 7.92
CA GLN A 258 -3.66 15.80 8.11
C GLN A 258 -5.04 16.34 8.49
N TYR A 259 -6.09 15.93 7.77
CA TYR A 259 -7.46 16.33 8.11
C TYR A 259 -7.87 15.83 9.50
N ALA A 260 -7.56 14.58 9.85
CA ALA A 260 -7.90 14.01 11.15
C ALA A 260 -7.24 14.74 12.34
N VAL A 261 -6.09 15.37 12.11
CA VAL A 261 -5.33 16.10 13.14
C VAL A 261 -5.67 17.58 13.15
N THR A 262 -5.72 18.23 11.98
CA THR A 262 -5.80 19.69 11.85
C THR A 262 -7.21 20.21 11.59
N HIS A 263 -8.14 19.35 11.17
CA HIS A 263 -9.47 19.72 10.63
C HIS A 263 -9.39 20.64 9.39
N GLU A 264 -8.20 20.82 8.83
CA GLU A 264 -7.95 21.58 7.62
C GLU A 264 -7.39 20.65 6.54
N PRO A 265 -7.98 20.62 5.35
CA PRO A 265 -7.55 19.67 4.32
C PRO A 265 -6.30 20.07 3.53
N GLY A 266 -5.73 21.25 3.81
CA GLY A 266 -4.62 21.81 3.05
C GLY A 266 -5.05 22.45 1.72
N PRO A 267 -4.13 23.14 1.01
CA PRO A 267 -4.47 23.97 -0.16
C PRO A 267 -4.86 23.16 -1.40
N PHE A 268 -4.53 21.88 -1.46
CA PHE A 268 -4.78 21.01 -2.62
C PHE A 268 -6.16 20.35 -2.61
N PHE A 269 -6.89 20.48 -1.51
CA PHE A 269 -8.18 19.86 -1.30
C PHE A 269 -9.24 20.95 -1.08
N ASP A 270 -10.29 20.92 -1.89
CA ASP A 270 -11.39 21.88 -1.77
C ASP A 270 -12.10 21.71 -0.41
N PRO A 271 -12.26 22.77 0.40
CA PRO A 271 -12.93 22.72 1.69
C PRO A 271 -14.35 22.12 1.64
N GLU A 272 -15.09 22.34 0.56
CA GLU A 272 -16.43 21.76 0.39
C GLU A 272 -16.36 20.27 0.05
N MET A 273 -15.41 19.89 -0.79
CA MET A 273 -15.14 18.49 -1.12
C MET A 273 -14.70 17.71 0.11
N VAL A 274 -13.94 18.36 1.00
CA VAL A 274 -13.47 17.76 2.24
C VAL A 274 -14.59 17.68 3.26
N ARG A 275 -15.41 18.73 3.40
CA ARG A 275 -16.61 18.65 4.24
C ARG A 275 -17.50 17.49 3.82
N ASN A 276 -17.71 17.31 2.51
CA ASN A 276 -18.58 16.27 1.97
C ASN A 276 -17.95 14.86 1.90
N ALA A 277 -16.64 14.72 2.06
CA ALA A 277 -15.93 13.44 2.00
C ALA A 277 -15.31 13.00 3.34
N PHE A 278 -15.19 13.91 4.30
CA PHE A 278 -14.56 13.67 5.59
C PHE A 278 -15.46 14.01 6.78
N GLN A 279 -16.65 14.60 6.59
CA GLN A 279 -17.68 14.65 7.65
C GLN A 279 -18.63 13.46 7.53
N PRO A 280 -19.20 12.96 8.63
CA PRO A 280 -20.27 11.97 8.54
C PRO A 280 -21.44 12.60 7.81
N ALA A 281 -21.92 11.96 6.73
CA ALA A 281 -23.16 12.35 6.06
C ALA A 281 -24.22 12.69 7.11
N GLN A 282 -24.60 13.96 7.22
CA GLN A 282 -25.69 14.36 8.09
C GLN A 282 -26.90 13.56 7.63
N ARG A 283 -27.38 12.68 8.51
CA ARG A 283 -28.68 12.04 8.30
C ARG A 283 -29.69 13.17 8.24
N HIS A 284 -30.15 13.52 7.05
CA HIS A 284 -31.39 14.27 6.90
C HIS A 284 -32.43 13.49 7.71
N PRO A 285 -33.06 14.11 8.74
CA PRO A 285 -34.21 13.50 9.33
C PRO A 285 -35.26 13.42 8.22
N LEU A 286 -35.68 12.21 7.90
CA LEU A 286 -36.87 11.97 7.09
C LEU A 286 -38.06 12.44 7.93
N PHE A 287 -38.38 13.73 7.80
CA PHE A 287 -39.69 14.29 8.12
C PHE A 287 -40.10 15.17 6.94
#